data_AF-A0A939HA74-F1
#
_entry.id   AF-A0A939HA74-F1
#
_cell.length_a   1.000
_cell.length_b   1.000
_cell.length_c   1.000
_cell.angle_alpha   90.00
_cell.angle_beta   90.00
_cell.angle_gamma   90.00
#
_symmetry.space_group_name_H-M   'P 1'
#
loop_
_entity.id
_entity.type
_entity.pdbx_description
1 polymer ?
#
loop_
_entity_poly.entity_id
_entity_poly.type
_entity_poly.pdbx_seq_one_letter_code
_entity_poly.pdbx_strand_id
1 'polypeptide(L)'
;MERTLMLKERGLLDTRSRMMEETKVIEEFLTRHAGRKSLLVIRISQYKDEVRNELRAFSENTKREFILLRGEEITPENLKKLTEKKDQPLIIGIEKLSSARALGTIEEAAVYRAIINMADTGNEEFGLHEESSFVFLAEEDFPSQELATVSLTWAYETAFLDCRAFSSKVLDHMKSYKERFLRVKEEVSCNGRTYGHILPEKYYEMNFSREVREKLVGSKYLSTIHWHRYSHHLNSSQVMAVNFFYPLLRYRELDTLLALMGIEDEIVYDPAHISFSKISEMEQTEGRKTCFDFHMKLKSGKELYVIAKYTQGCYGRARDEEYLEKYEETYRPLLEQSEIIREEHKSEKAFLENYSFMRSLVHLSPDSYLMVLYPRENWKVRSKALTAEEEILREEFKEHYLPVVWEELVEHLIEKMKSNDLARFYESWFKDKYFRY
;
A
#
# COMPACT_ATOMS: atom_id res chain seq x y z
N MET A 1 -0.03 3.08 28.22
CA MET A 1 0.73 4.21 27.58
C MET A 1 2.20 3.87 27.27
N GLU A 2 3.01 3.40 28.24
CA GLU A 2 4.44 3.08 28.04
C GLU A 2 4.68 2.01 26.94
N ARG A 3 3.84 0.95 26.91
CA ARG A 3 3.85 -0.07 25.85
C ARG A 3 3.70 0.55 24.46
N THR A 4 2.69 1.40 24.25
CA THR A 4 2.42 2.03 22.96
C THR A 4 3.60 2.88 22.48
N LEU A 5 4.23 3.64 23.38
CA LEU A 5 5.42 4.42 23.07
C LEU A 5 6.57 3.52 22.61
N MET A 6 6.88 2.46 23.38
CA MET A 6 7.94 1.52 23.00
C MET A 6 7.69 0.85 21.63
N LEU A 7 6.43 0.50 21.34
CA LEU A 7 6.09 -0.10 20.05
C LEU A 7 6.23 0.90 18.89
N LYS A 8 5.89 2.18 19.11
CA LYS A 8 6.08 3.26 18.13
C LYS A 8 7.57 3.54 17.90
N GLU A 9 8.38 3.57 18.95
CA GLU A 9 9.84 3.75 18.87
C GLU A 9 10.53 2.58 18.13
N ARG A 10 10.04 1.36 18.33
CA ARG A 10 10.50 0.17 17.60
C ARG A 10 9.96 0.08 16.17
N GLY A 11 9.13 1.04 15.74
CA GLY A 11 8.50 1.04 14.43
C GLY A 11 7.42 -0.03 14.23
N LEU A 12 6.97 -0.72 15.28
CA LEU A 12 5.96 -1.77 15.18
C LEU A 12 4.53 -1.23 15.10
N LEU A 13 4.31 -0.07 15.70
CA LEU A 13 3.11 0.72 15.49
C LEU A 13 3.42 1.90 14.58
N ASP A 14 2.48 2.17 13.70
CA ASP A 14 2.57 3.30 12.79
C ASP A 14 2.23 4.61 13.50
N THR A 15 2.66 5.74 12.91
CA THR A 15 2.34 7.07 13.44
C THR A 15 2.10 8.06 12.31
N ARG A 16 1.35 9.13 12.62
CA ARG A 16 1.14 10.24 11.69
C ARG A 16 2.45 10.88 11.26
N SER A 17 3.39 11.07 12.18
CA SER A 17 4.70 11.64 11.87
C SER A 17 5.46 10.80 10.85
N ARG A 18 5.52 9.47 11.06
CA ARG A 18 6.18 8.54 10.11
C ARG A 18 5.50 8.54 8.75
N MET A 19 4.16 8.55 8.73
CA MET A 19 3.43 8.65 7.46
C MET A 19 3.74 9.96 6.73
N MET A 20 3.79 11.09 7.44
CA MET A 20 4.08 12.39 6.83
C MET A 20 5.53 12.48 6.31
N GLU A 21 6.49 11.89 7.02
CA GLU A 21 7.87 11.75 6.55
C GLU A 21 7.93 10.92 5.26
N GLU A 22 7.32 9.73 5.27
CA GLU A 22 7.25 8.85 4.11
C GLU A 22 6.39 9.38 2.96
N THR A 23 5.59 10.44 3.15
CA THR A 23 4.89 11.10 2.03
C THR A 23 5.79 12.03 1.24
N LYS A 24 6.96 12.41 1.76
CA LYS A 24 7.94 13.29 1.08
C LYS A 24 8.80 12.55 0.07
N VAL A 25 8.28 11.47 -0.53
CA VAL A 25 9.06 10.56 -1.39
C VAL A 25 9.71 11.29 -2.55
N ILE A 26 9.01 12.24 -3.17
CA ILE A 26 9.53 12.98 -4.32
C ILE A 26 10.62 13.96 -3.86
N GLU A 27 10.41 14.69 -2.77
CA GLU A 27 11.42 15.60 -2.21
C GLU A 27 12.70 14.83 -1.82
N GLU A 28 12.57 13.68 -1.15
CA GLU A 28 13.71 12.83 -0.79
C GLU A 28 14.42 12.25 -2.01
N PHE A 29 13.65 11.78 -3.00
CA PHE A 29 14.16 11.27 -4.26
C PHE A 29 14.94 12.35 -5.02
N LEU A 30 14.37 13.55 -5.16
CA LEU A 30 15.03 14.69 -5.78
C LEU A 30 16.26 15.13 -4.98
N THR A 31 16.19 15.21 -3.66
CA THR A 31 17.35 15.56 -2.81
C THR A 31 18.49 14.56 -2.98
N ARG A 32 18.16 13.27 -3.11
CA ARG A 32 19.15 12.20 -3.24
C ARG A 32 19.80 12.15 -4.63
N HIS A 33 19.04 12.49 -5.68
CA HIS A 33 19.45 12.23 -7.06
C HIS A 33 19.64 13.48 -7.93
N ALA A 34 18.97 14.60 -7.64
CA ALA A 34 19.13 15.83 -8.41
C ALA A 34 20.54 16.42 -8.26
N GLY A 35 21.06 17.01 -9.34
CA GLY A 35 22.43 17.52 -9.44
C GLY A 35 23.50 16.45 -9.60
N ARG A 36 23.11 15.18 -9.77
CA ARG A 36 23.97 14.13 -10.30
C ARG A 36 23.65 14.01 -11.79
N LYS A 37 24.63 13.73 -12.65
CA LYS A 37 24.38 13.33 -14.05
C LYS A 37 23.47 12.12 -13.99
N SER A 38 22.16 12.33 -14.02
CA SER A 38 21.18 11.29 -13.74
C SER A 38 19.87 11.66 -14.41
N LEU A 39 19.30 10.67 -15.07
CA LEU A 39 17.95 10.74 -15.57
C LEU A 39 17.02 10.31 -14.44
N LEU A 40 16.16 11.22 -13.98
CA LEU A 40 15.18 10.91 -12.96
C LEU A 40 13.87 10.56 -13.65
N VAL A 41 13.31 9.40 -13.34
CA VAL A 41 12.07 8.93 -13.97
C VAL A 41 11.02 8.78 -12.90
N ILE A 42 9.97 9.58 -12.98
CA ILE A 42 8.83 9.51 -12.08
C ILE A 42 7.65 8.99 -12.90
N ARG A 43 7.22 7.76 -12.64
CA ARG A 43 6.03 7.18 -13.28
C ARG A 43 4.78 7.61 -12.53
N ILE A 44 3.81 8.19 -13.22
CA ILE A 44 2.65 8.81 -12.59
C ILE A 44 1.37 8.36 -13.30
N SER A 45 0.43 7.77 -12.56
CA SER A 45 -0.92 7.48 -13.07
C SER A 45 -2.00 8.36 -12.45
N GLN A 46 -1.81 8.75 -11.20
CA GLN A 46 -2.65 9.66 -10.44
C GLN A 46 -1.74 10.72 -9.82
N TYR A 47 -2.27 11.90 -9.53
CA TYR A 47 -1.55 12.97 -8.83
C TYR A 47 -0.52 13.77 -9.65
N LYS A 48 -0.73 13.89 -10.97
CA LYS A 48 0.22 14.59 -11.85
C LYS A 48 0.44 16.06 -11.46
N ASP A 49 -0.61 16.75 -11.02
CA ASP A 49 -0.50 18.14 -10.62
C ASP A 49 0.20 18.30 -9.27
N GLU A 50 -0.03 17.38 -8.34
CA GLU A 50 0.68 17.31 -7.06
C GLU A 50 2.17 17.08 -7.28
N VAL A 51 2.57 16.12 -8.14
CA VAL A 51 3.99 15.92 -8.47
C VAL A 51 4.61 17.17 -9.10
N ARG A 52 3.89 17.86 -9.99
CA ARG A 52 4.37 19.13 -10.57
C ARG A 52 4.54 20.21 -9.52
N ASN A 53 3.61 20.31 -8.57
CA ASN A 53 3.67 21.27 -7.47
C ASN A 53 4.85 20.97 -6.55
N GLU A 54 5.12 19.70 -6.26
CA GLU A 54 6.30 19.29 -5.48
C GLU A 54 7.61 19.59 -6.22
N LEU A 55 7.68 19.35 -7.53
CA LEU A 55 8.83 19.73 -8.35
C LEU A 55 9.07 21.25 -8.35
N ARG A 56 8.00 22.04 -8.43
CA ARG A 56 8.08 23.51 -8.33
C ARG A 56 8.58 23.94 -6.95
N ALA A 57 7.98 23.43 -5.89
CA ALA A 57 8.39 23.74 -4.51
C ALA A 57 9.86 23.35 -4.27
N PHE A 58 10.28 22.17 -4.75
CA PHE A 58 11.67 21.74 -4.66
C PHE A 58 12.61 22.67 -5.44
N SER A 59 12.21 23.10 -6.65
CA SER A 59 13.00 24.05 -7.45
C SER A 59 13.17 25.41 -6.76
N GLU A 60 12.10 25.94 -6.15
CA GLU A 60 12.12 27.20 -5.40
C GLU A 60 13.03 27.08 -4.16
N ASN A 61 12.90 25.99 -3.40
CA ASN A 61 13.73 25.72 -2.21
C ASN A 61 15.21 25.55 -2.55
N THR A 62 15.53 24.98 -3.72
CA THR A 62 16.91 24.74 -4.17
C THR A 62 17.47 25.86 -5.05
N LYS A 63 16.71 26.95 -5.25
CA LYS A 63 17.07 28.07 -6.13
C LYS A 63 17.39 27.64 -7.57
N ARG A 64 16.66 26.63 -8.06
CA ARG A 64 16.74 26.11 -9.43
C ARG A 64 15.54 26.60 -10.21
N GLU A 65 15.70 26.87 -11.51
CA GLU A 65 14.56 27.16 -12.37
C GLU A 65 13.91 25.86 -12.83
N PHE A 66 12.60 25.71 -12.59
CA PHE A 66 11.83 24.58 -13.12
C PHE A 66 11.26 24.92 -14.50
N ILE A 67 11.65 24.13 -15.49
CA ILE A 67 11.15 24.22 -16.87
C ILE A 67 10.42 22.92 -17.20
N LEU A 68 9.15 23.01 -17.59
CA LEU A 68 8.37 21.86 -18.03
C LEU A 68 8.25 21.88 -19.55
N LEU A 69 8.68 20.80 -20.20
CA LEU A 69 8.56 20.58 -21.63
C LEU A 69 7.58 19.44 -21.89
N ARG A 70 6.57 19.69 -22.72
CA ARG A 70 5.72 18.62 -23.25
C ARG A 70 6.37 18.02 -24.49
N GLY A 71 6.09 16.75 -24.80
CA GLY A 71 6.69 16.05 -25.93
C GLY A 71 6.61 16.84 -27.23
N GLU A 72 5.46 17.44 -27.53
CA GLU A 72 5.25 18.30 -28.70
C GLU A 72 6.11 19.58 -28.73
N GLU A 73 6.61 20.03 -27.59
CA GLU A 73 7.49 21.21 -27.43
C GLU A 73 8.97 20.84 -27.54
N ILE A 74 9.32 19.55 -27.56
CA ILE A 74 10.70 19.09 -27.70
C ILE A 74 11.13 19.24 -29.16
N THR A 75 11.66 20.42 -29.47
CA THR A 75 12.22 20.77 -30.77
C THR A 75 13.69 21.20 -30.61
N PRO A 76 14.53 21.09 -31.65
CA PRO A 76 15.91 21.59 -31.59
C PRO A 76 16.01 23.05 -31.13
N GLU A 77 15.06 23.89 -31.53
CA GLU A 77 15.03 25.30 -31.13
C GLU A 77 14.76 25.50 -29.63
N ASN A 78 13.76 24.78 -29.09
CA ASN A 78 13.46 24.86 -27.66
C ASN A 78 14.56 24.25 -26.80
N LEU A 79 15.20 23.18 -27.26
CA LEU A 79 16.37 22.62 -26.57
C LEU A 79 17.55 23.59 -26.61
N LYS A 80 17.79 24.29 -27.73
CA LYS A 80 18.81 25.34 -27.82
C LYS A 80 18.57 26.47 -26.80
N LYS A 81 17.31 26.89 -26.60
CA LYS A 81 16.96 27.90 -25.57
C LYS A 81 17.31 27.46 -24.14
N LEU A 82 17.34 26.15 -23.85
CA LEU A 82 17.80 25.66 -22.55
C LEU A 82 19.32 25.87 -22.39
N THR A 83 20.10 25.68 -23.46
CA THR A 83 21.55 25.86 -23.42
C THR A 83 21.97 27.33 -23.24
N GLU A 84 21.11 28.28 -23.58
CA GLU A 84 21.30 29.70 -23.26
C GLU A 84 21.28 29.98 -21.75
N LYS A 85 20.75 29.04 -20.94
CA LYS A 85 20.68 29.10 -19.48
C LYS A 85 21.80 28.32 -18.78
N LYS A 86 22.93 28.06 -19.45
CA LYS A 86 24.04 27.24 -18.93
C LYS A 86 24.65 27.70 -17.60
N ASP A 87 24.48 28.97 -17.23
CA ASP A 87 25.07 29.54 -16.00
C ASP A 87 24.16 29.39 -14.77
N GLN A 88 23.00 28.74 -14.91
CA GLN A 88 22.06 28.53 -13.81
C GLN A 88 21.58 27.07 -13.72
N PRO A 89 21.42 26.51 -12.51
CA PRO A 89 20.94 25.15 -12.34
C PRO A 89 19.45 25.04 -12.70
N LEU A 90 19.12 24.06 -13.53
CA LEU A 90 17.76 23.81 -14.01
C LEU A 90 17.20 22.49 -13.50
N ILE A 91 15.88 22.45 -13.30
CA ILE A 91 15.11 21.21 -13.25
C ILE A 91 14.25 21.16 -14.49
N ILE A 92 14.58 20.26 -15.41
CA ILE A 92 13.89 20.12 -16.69
C ILE A 92 12.92 18.95 -16.57
N GLY A 93 11.64 19.26 -16.35
CA GLY A 93 10.55 18.31 -16.39
C GLY A 93 10.17 17.99 -17.83
N ILE A 94 10.02 16.71 -18.17
CA ILE A 94 9.62 16.25 -19.51
C ILE A 94 8.37 15.39 -19.39
N GLU A 95 7.35 15.68 -20.18
CA GLU A 95 6.08 14.96 -20.19
C GLU A 95 5.69 14.46 -21.57
N LYS A 96 4.92 13.37 -21.63
CA LYS A 96 4.31 12.85 -22.86
C LYS A 96 5.34 12.66 -23.97
N LEU A 97 6.46 12.02 -23.67
CA LEU A 97 7.54 11.90 -24.67
C LEU A 97 7.06 11.20 -25.96
N SER A 98 6.10 10.30 -25.85
CA SER A 98 5.41 9.66 -26.98
C SER A 98 4.80 10.65 -27.98
N SER A 99 4.54 11.91 -27.60
CA SER A 99 4.07 12.98 -28.48
C SER A 99 5.18 13.77 -29.17
N ALA A 100 6.46 13.51 -28.89
CA ALA A 100 7.62 14.19 -29.48
C ALA A 100 7.86 13.79 -30.95
N ARG A 101 6.93 14.16 -31.83
CA ARG A 101 6.96 13.85 -33.28
C ARG A 101 7.96 14.70 -34.07
N ALA A 102 8.50 15.76 -33.46
CA ALA A 102 9.27 16.80 -34.14
C ALA A 102 10.75 16.44 -34.39
N LEU A 103 11.23 15.28 -33.91
CA LEU A 103 12.62 14.84 -34.07
C LEU A 103 12.82 13.81 -35.19
N GLY A 104 11.81 13.55 -36.03
CA GLY A 104 11.87 12.59 -37.15
C GLY A 104 11.48 11.16 -36.75
N THR A 105 11.51 10.21 -37.69
CA THR A 105 11.32 8.75 -37.47
C THR A 105 12.47 8.17 -36.66
N ILE A 106 12.58 8.62 -35.42
CA ILE A 106 13.57 8.24 -34.46
C ILE A 106 12.78 7.62 -33.31
N GLU A 107 13.01 6.33 -33.06
CA GLU A 107 12.47 5.61 -31.90
C GLU A 107 12.67 6.45 -30.62
N GLU A 108 11.72 6.43 -29.67
CA GLU A 108 11.78 7.23 -28.42
C GLU A 108 13.17 7.21 -27.76
N ALA A 109 13.86 6.06 -27.85
CA ALA A 109 15.24 5.83 -27.44
C ALA A 109 16.26 6.86 -27.97
N ALA A 110 16.12 7.35 -29.20
CA ALA A 110 17.05 8.32 -29.77
C ALA A 110 16.62 9.78 -29.58
N VAL A 111 15.35 10.05 -29.24
CA VAL A 111 14.95 11.32 -28.61
C VAL A 111 15.57 11.41 -27.21
N TYR A 112 15.51 10.33 -26.42
CA TYR A 112 16.23 10.24 -25.14
C TYR A 112 17.72 10.49 -25.33
N ARG A 113 18.37 9.84 -26.30
CA ARG A 113 19.80 10.07 -26.58
C ARG A 113 20.08 11.51 -26.99
N ALA A 114 19.23 12.16 -27.78
CA ALA A 114 19.43 13.55 -28.16
C ALA A 114 19.38 14.48 -26.94
N ILE A 115 18.36 14.33 -26.09
CA ILE A 115 18.21 15.12 -24.86
C ILE A 115 19.39 14.87 -23.90
N ILE A 116 19.78 13.59 -23.72
CA ILE A 116 20.90 13.19 -22.85
C ILE A 116 22.25 13.67 -23.42
N ASN A 117 22.48 13.58 -24.72
CA ASN A 117 23.72 14.06 -25.35
C ASN A 117 23.84 15.59 -25.30
N MET A 118 22.72 16.31 -25.27
CA MET A 118 22.69 17.76 -25.05
C MET A 118 22.89 18.10 -23.56
N ALA A 119 22.58 17.19 -22.65
CA ALA A 119 22.81 17.35 -21.22
C ALA A 119 24.25 17.08 -20.77
N ASP A 120 25.07 16.45 -21.62
CA ASP A 120 26.44 16.11 -21.25
C ASP A 120 27.33 17.36 -21.22
N THR A 121 27.88 17.68 -20.04
CA THR A 121 28.78 18.82 -19.83
C THR A 121 30.10 18.69 -20.59
N GLY A 122 30.45 17.50 -21.09
CA GLY A 122 31.59 17.30 -22.01
C GLY A 122 31.31 17.78 -23.44
N ASN A 123 30.07 18.12 -23.75
CA ASN A 123 29.66 18.66 -25.04
C ASN A 123 29.70 20.21 -24.97
N GLU A 124 30.84 20.80 -25.39
CA GLU A 124 31.08 22.25 -25.35
C GLU A 124 30.01 23.07 -26.10
N GLU A 125 29.29 22.46 -27.04
CA GLU A 125 28.28 23.12 -27.86
C GLU A 125 26.89 23.21 -27.19
N PHE A 126 26.60 22.35 -26.20
CA PHE A 126 25.25 22.24 -25.61
C PHE A 126 25.20 22.11 -24.08
N GLY A 127 26.33 22.25 -23.38
CA GLY A 127 26.42 22.03 -21.93
C GLY A 127 25.43 22.86 -21.09
N LEU A 128 24.60 22.16 -20.30
CA LEU A 128 23.83 22.75 -19.21
C LEU A 128 24.70 22.91 -17.96
N HIS A 129 24.22 23.70 -16.99
CA HIS A 129 24.84 23.80 -15.68
C HIS A 129 24.97 22.40 -15.05
N GLU A 130 26.12 22.08 -14.44
CA GLU A 130 26.44 20.73 -13.94
C GLU A 130 25.46 20.20 -12.88
N GLU A 131 24.84 21.09 -12.12
CA GLU A 131 23.81 20.75 -11.14
C GLU A 131 22.40 20.59 -11.73
N SER A 132 22.23 20.73 -13.04
CA SER A 132 20.92 20.57 -13.67
C SER A 132 20.44 19.12 -13.61
N SER A 133 19.13 18.92 -13.66
CA SER A 133 18.52 17.59 -13.56
C SER A 133 17.39 17.43 -14.55
N PHE A 134 17.27 16.23 -15.12
CA PHE A 134 16.19 15.86 -16.01
C PHE A 134 15.22 14.97 -15.28
N VAL A 135 13.96 15.39 -15.22
CA VAL A 135 12.87 14.65 -14.59
C VAL A 135 11.87 14.25 -15.66
N PHE A 136 11.82 12.96 -15.98
CA PHE A 136 10.85 12.40 -16.89
C PHE A 136 9.59 11.98 -16.14
N LEU A 137 8.48 12.65 -16.44
CA LEU A 137 7.15 12.33 -15.91
C LEU A 137 6.49 11.31 -16.84
N ALA A 138 6.80 10.05 -16.58
CA ALA A 138 6.43 8.90 -17.41
C ALA A 138 4.94 8.53 -17.27
N GLU A 139 4.34 8.08 -18.37
CA GLU A 139 2.97 7.56 -18.40
C GLU A 139 2.88 6.17 -17.73
N GLU A 140 1.67 5.71 -17.39
CA GLU A 140 1.47 4.50 -16.59
C GLU A 140 1.98 3.22 -17.27
N ASP A 141 1.86 3.16 -18.60
CA ASP A 141 2.31 2.09 -19.48
C ASP A 141 3.78 2.20 -19.87
N PHE A 142 4.49 3.22 -19.39
CA PHE A 142 5.89 3.41 -19.71
C PHE A 142 6.73 2.21 -19.24
N PRO A 143 7.44 1.52 -20.16
CA PRO A 143 8.15 0.29 -19.87
C PRO A 143 9.47 0.59 -19.13
N SER A 144 9.45 0.49 -17.79
CA SER A 144 10.65 0.69 -16.96
C SER A 144 11.81 -0.24 -17.33
N GLN A 145 11.53 -1.42 -17.89
CA GLN A 145 12.54 -2.37 -18.36
C GLN A 145 13.23 -1.94 -19.66
N GLU A 146 12.56 -1.15 -20.50
CA GLU A 146 13.13 -0.70 -21.77
C GLU A 146 14.17 0.42 -21.55
N LEU A 147 14.03 1.27 -20.53
CA LEU A 147 15.06 2.25 -20.16
C LEU A 147 16.43 1.60 -19.88
N ALA A 148 16.44 0.43 -19.25
CA ALA A 148 17.67 -0.31 -18.98
C ALA A 148 18.41 -0.74 -20.27
N THR A 149 17.70 -0.79 -21.40
CA THR A 149 18.25 -1.19 -22.70
C THR A 149 18.70 -0.01 -23.57
N VAL A 150 18.22 1.22 -23.30
CA VAL A 150 18.44 2.38 -24.18
C VAL A 150 19.86 2.96 -24.10
N SER A 151 20.62 2.72 -23.04
CA SER A 151 22.03 3.13 -22.94
C SER A 151 22.78 2.41 -21.83
N LEU A 152 23.74 1.53 -22.19
CA LEU A 152 24.66 0.90 -21.22
C LEU A 152 25.49 1.91 -20.41
N THR A 153 25.64 3.15 -20.88
CA THR A 153 26.39 4.21 -20.21
C THR A 153 25.56 4.98 -19.17
N TRP A 154 24.25 5.16 -19.38
CA TRP A 154 23.37 5.94 -18.48
C TRP A 154 22.37 5.08 -17.70
N ALA A 155 22.22 3.79 -18.03
CA ALA A 155 21.45 2.85 -17.23
C ALA A 155 21.97 2.75 -15.77
N TYR A 156 23.25 3.05 -15.55
CA TYR A 156 23.87 3.13 -14.21
C TYR A 156 23.57 4.43 -13.47
N GLU A 157 23.11 5.47 -14.16
CA GLU A 157 22.86 6.80 -13.61
C GLU A 157 21.36 7.18 -13.61
N THR A 158 20.47 6.26 -13.98
CA THR A 158 19.03 6.51 -13.98
C THR A 158 18.44 6.15 -12.62
N ALA A 159 17.66 7.06 -12.02
CA ALA A 159 16.88 6.80 -10.81
C ALA A 159 15.38 6.74 -11.15
N PHE A 160 14.66 5.78 -10.58
CA PHE A 160 13.24 5.55 -10.88
C PHE A 160 12.38 5.66 -9.62
N LEU A 161 11.26 6.36 -9.73
CA LEU A 161 10.24 6.51 -8.71
C LEU A 161 8.86 6.18 -9.30
N ASP A 162 8.16 5.20 -8.72
CA ASP A 162 6.79 4.86 -9.12
C ASP A 162 5.78 5.58 -8.23
N CYS A 163 5.13 6.63 -8.73
CA CYS A 163 4.07 7.39 -8.06
C CYS A 163 2.66 6.95 -8.47
N ARG A 164 2.51 5.80 -9.15
CA ARG A 164 1.18 5.25 -9.43
C ARG A 164 0.39 4.95 -8.17
N ALA A 165 -0.94 4.94 -8.29
CA ALA A 165 -1.80 4.48 -7.19
C ALA A 165 -1.43 3.06 -6.76
N PHE A 166 -1.31 2.85 -5.44
CA PHE A 166 -0.96 1.55 -4.85
C PHE A 166 -1.79 0.38 -5.40
N SER A 167 -3.10 0.57 -5.55
CA SER A 167 -3.95 -0.46 -6.15
C SER A 167 -3.49 -0.83 -7.55
N SER A 168 -3.14 0.14 -8.41
CA SER A 168 -2.66 -0.17 -9.77
C SER A 168 -1.37 -1.00 -9.73
N LYS A 169 -0.41 -0.62 -8.88
CA LYS A 169 0.86 -1.36 -8.72
C LYS A 169 0.61 -2.81 -8.35
N VAL A 170 -0.21 -3.05 -7.33
CA VAL A 170 -0.55 -4.40 -6.89
C VAL A 170 -1.29 -5.18 -7.97
N LEU A 171 -2.27 -4.57 -8.66
CA LEU A 171 -3.05 -5.29 -9.66
C LEU A 171 -2.18 -5.74 -10.85
N ASP A 172 -1.23 -4.92 -11.28
CA ASP A 172 -0.27 -5.27 -12.33
C ASP A 172 0.71 -6.36 -11.90
N HIS A 173 1.21 -6.25 -10.67
CA HIS A 173 2.01 -7.29 -10.06
C HIS A 173 1.24 -8.62 -9.99
N MET A 174 -0.02 -8.60 -9.54
CA MET A 174 -0.86 -9.80 -9.44
C MET A 174 -1.18 -10.41 -10.81
N LYS A 175 -1.38 -9.60 -11.85
CA LYS A 175 -1.47 -10.08 -13.24
C LYS A 175 -0.19 -10.81 -13.63
N SER A 176 0.96 -10.18 -13.42
CA SER A 176 2.28 -10.76 -13.71
C SER A 176 2.52 -12.04 -12.90
N TYR A 177 2.12 -12.07 -11.63
CA TYR A 177 2.22 -13.22 -10.74
C TYR A 177 1.39 -14.39 -11.27
N LYS A 178 0.13 -14.13 -11.66
CA LYS A 178 -0.77 -15.12 -12.26
C LYS A 178 -0.17 -15.79 -13.49
N GLU A 179 0.39 -14.99 -14.40
CA GLU A 179 0.93 -15.49 -15.66
C GLU A 179 2.28 -16.21 -15.49
N ARG A 180 3.18 -15.63 -14.70
CA ARG A 180 4.57 -16.10 -14.57
C ARG A 180 4.71 -17.24 -13.56
N PHE A 181 4.08 -17.12 -12.39
CA PHE A 181 4.23 -18.09 -11.29
C PHE A 181 3.12 -19.13 -11.30
N LEU A 182 1.86 -18.72 -11.43
CA LEU A 182 0.73 -19.66 -11.44
C LEU A 182 0.52 -20.32 -12.82
N ARG A 183 1.15 -19.80 -13.88
CA ARG A 183 1.01 -20.29 -15.27
C ARG A 183 -0.43 -20.24 -15.78
N VAL A 184 -1.24 -19.32 -15.25
CA VAL A 184 -2.64 -19.11 -15.66
C VAL A 184 -2.70 -17.85 -16.54
N LYS A 185 -3.00 -18.01 -17.82
CA LYS A 185 -3.14 -16.91 -18.80
C LYS A 185 -4.58 -16.47 -19.04
N GLU A 186 -5.56 -17.28 -18.60
CA GLU A 186 -6.99 -16.99 -18.75
C GLU A 186 -7.33 -15.69 -18.01
N GLU A 187 -7.91 -14.72 -18.73
CA GLU A 187 -8.44 -13.48 -18.14
C GLU A 187 -9.92 -13.66 -17.78
N VAL A 188 -10.37 -12.95 -16.75
CA VAL A 188 -11.76 -13.00 -16.28
C VAL A 188 -12.44 -11.67 -16.58
N SER A 189 -13.61 -11.72 -17.22
CA SER A 189 -14.42 -10.53 -17.50
C SER A 189 -15.57 -10.41 -16.49
N CYS A 190 -15.67 -9.27 -15.81
CA CYS A 190 -16.77 -8.93 -14.91
C CYS A 190 -17.38 -7.60 -15.36
N ASN A 191 -18.70 -7.56 -15.57
CA ASN A 191 -19.43 -6.35 -15.98
C ASN A 191 -18.81 -5.63 -17.20
N GLY A 192 -18.37 -6.39 -18.21
CA GLY A 192 -17.80 -5.85 -19.44
C GLY A 192 -16.35 -5.36 -19.33
N ARG A 193 -15.71 -5.50 -18.16
CA ARG A 193 -14.28 -5.22 -17.96
C ARG A 193 -13.50 -6.49 -17.76
N THR A 194 -12.34 -6.59 -18.39
CA THR A 194 -11.44 -7.74 -18.26
C THR A 194 -10.36 -7.46 -17.22
N TYR A 195 -10.11 -8.43 -16.35
CA TYR A 195 -9.20 -8.30 -15.23
C TYR A 195 -8.11 -9.37 -15.28
N GLY A 196 -6.87 -8.92 -15.45
CA GLY A 196 -5.70 -9.81 -15.50
C GLY A 196 -5.30 -10.40 -14.14
N HIS A 197 -5.69 -9.79 -13.02
CA HIS A 197 -5.32 -10.23 -11.67
C HIS A 197 -6.33 -11.21 -11.03
N ILE A 198 -7.46 -11.47 -11.70
CA ILE A 198 -8.51 -12.36 -11.20
C ILE A 198 -8.23 -13.78 -11.71
N LEU A 199 -8.32 -14.77 -10.83
CA LEU A 199 -8.26 -16.19 -11.22
C LEU A 199 -9.64 -16.66 -11.70
N PRO A 200 -9.72 -17.46 -12.78
CA PRO A 200 -10.92 -18.25 -13.04
C PRO A 200 -11.31 -19.05 -11.79
N GLU A 201 -12.60 -19.16 -11.48
CA GLU A 201 -13.09 -19.79 -10.24
C GLU A 201 -12.56 -21.22 -10.04
N LYS A 202 -12.42 -22.00 -11.13
CA LYS A 202 -11.82 -23.35 -11.10
C LYS A 202 -10.39 -23.40 -10.55
N TYR A 203 -9.69 -22.27 -10.52
CA TYR A 203 -8.32 -22.13 -10.02
C TYR A 203 -8.25 -21.36 -8.69
N TYR A 204 -9.37 -21.11 -8.00
CA TYR A 204 -9.38 -20.27 -6.78
C TYR A 204 -8.40 -20.75 -5.71
N GLU A 205 -8.20 -22.07 -5.59
CA GLU A 205 -7.27 -22.67 -4.64
C GLU A 205 -5.81 -22.23 -4.85
N MET A 206 -5.46 -21.81 -6.07
CA MET A 206 -4.13 -21.28 -6.40
C MET A 206 -3.86 -19.91 -5.77
N ASN A 207 -4.90 -19.23 -5.27
CA ASN A 207 -4.73 -18.02 -4.47
C ASN A 207 -4.15 -18.32 -3.07
N PHE A 208 -4.20 -19.57 -2.63
CA PHE A 208 -3.67 -19.97 -1.34
C PHE A 208 -2.24 -20.49 -1.45
N SER A 209 -1.45 -20.19 -0.42
CA SER A 209 -0.13 -20.79 -0.27
C SER A 209 -0.25 -22.31 -0.16
N ARG A 210 0.84 -23.03 -0.40
CA ARG A 210 0.82 -24.49 -0.32
C ARG A 210 0.40 -24.97 1.08
N GLU A 211 0.91 -24.29 2.11
CA GLU A 211 0.68 -24.53 3.53
C GLU A 211 -0.80 -24.44 3.90
N VAL A 212 -1.52 -23.50 3.28
CA VAL A 212 -2.95 -23.29 3.46
C VAL A 212 -3.77 -24.22 2.56
N ARG A 213 -3.44 -24.29 1.27
CA ARG A 213 -4.19 -25.01 0.25
C ARG A 213 -4.39 -26.47 0.59
N GLU A 214 -3.32 -27.15 1.01
CA GLU A 214 -3.36 -28.56 1.43
C GLU A 214 -4.27 -28.81 2.65
N LYS A 215 -4.70 -27.76 3.34
CA LYS A 215 -5.45 -27.82 4.60
C LYS A 215 -6.82 -27.15 4.54
N LEU A 216 -7.21 -26.55 3.40
CA LEU A 216 -8.48 -25.83 3.25
C LEU A 216 -9.69 -26.63 3.71
N VAL A 217 -9.79 -27.90 3.30
CA VAL A 217 -10.93 -28.77 3.62
C VAL A 217 -10.76 -29.50 4.96
N GLY A 218 -9.54 -29.93 5.29
CA GLY A 218 -9.30 -30.83 6.43
C GLY A 218 -8.96 -30.14 7.76
N SER A 219 -8.64 -28.85 7.75
CA SER A 219 -8.30 -28.10 8.97
C SER A 219 -9.57 -27.60 9.66
N LYS A 220 -9.74 -27.93 10.94
CA LYS A 220 -10.84 -27.40 11.77
C LYS A 220 -10.86 -25.86 11.85
N TYR A 221 -9.72 -25.21 11.62
CA TYR A 221 -9.62 -23.75 11.61
C TYR A 221 -10.03 -23.12 10.27
N LEU A 222 -9.94 -23.87 9.16
CA LEU A 222 -10.18 -23.34 7.81
C LEU A 222 -11.52 -23.80 7.23
N SER A 223 -12.01 -24.97 7.64
CA SER A 223 -13.24 -25.58 7.11
C SER A 223 -14.51 -24.79 7.46
N THR A 224 -14.45 -23.90 8.44
CA THR A 224 -15.58 -23.08 8.92
C THR A 224 -15.55 -21.65 8.37
N ILE A 225 -14.57 -21.31 7.53
CA ILE A 225 -14.43 -19.94 6.99
C ILE A 225 -15.55 -19.65 6.00
N HIS A 226 -16.23 -18.51 6.22
CA HIS A 226 -17.12 -17.92 5.23
C HIS A 226 -16.33 -17.12 4.18
N TRP A 227 -16.00 -17.78 3.08
CA TRP A 227 -15.25 -17.14 1.99
C TRP A 227 -16.07 -16.07 1.29
N HIS A 228 -15.46 -14.90 1.09
CA HIS A 228 -16.04 -13.88 0.24
C HIS A 228 -16.13 -14.40 -1.20
N ARG A 229 -17.17 -14.01 -1.95
CA ARG A 229 -17.32 -14.34 -3.39
C ARG A 229 -16.14 -13.92 -4.28
N TYR A 230 -15.23 -13.10 -3.76
CA TYR A 230 -14.05 -12.59 -4.45
C TYR A 230 -12.75 -13.21 -3.90
N SER A 231 -12.83 -14.34 -3.19
CA SER A 231 -11.66 -15.08 -2.72
C SER A 231 -10.76 -15.55 -3.87
N HIS A 232 -11.27 -15.65 -5.09
CA HIS A 232 -10.48 -15.94 -6.30
C HIS A 232 -9.75 -14.71 -6.88
N HIS A 233 -9.93 -13.52 -6.32
CA HIS A 233 -9.15 -12.34 -6.70
C HIS A 233 -7.80 -12.37 -5.98
N LEU A 234 -6.68 -12.28 -6.71
CA LEU A 234 -5.34 -12.42 -6.12
C LEU A 234 -5.00 -11.35 -5.07
N ASN A 235 -5.67 -10.20 -5.12
CA ASN A 235 -5.58 -9.11 -4.15
C ASN A 235 -6.63 -9.18 -3.02
N SER A 236 -7.27 -10.33 -2.80
CA SER A 236 -8.22 -10.51 -1.68
C SER A 236 -7.52 -10.41 -0.32
N SER A 237 -7.89 -9.41 0.49
CA SER A 237 -7.33 -9.25 1.84
C SER A 237 -7.68 -10.40 2.78
N GLN A 238 -8.87 -11.01 2.63
CA GLN A 238 -9.27 -12.18 3.41
C GLN A 238 -8.31 -13.35 3.13
N VAL A 239 -8.00 -13.60 1.86
CA VAL A 239 -7.05 -14.67 1.48
C VAL A 239 -5.64 -14.35 1.91
N MET A 240 -5.22 -13.08 1.79
CA MET A 240 -3.92 -12.62 2.30
C MET A 240 -3.82 -12.84 3.82
N ALA A 241 -4.85 -12.49 4.59
CA ALA A 241 -4.90 -12.71 6.03
C ALA A 241 -4.81 -14.21 6.38
N VAL A 242 -5.48 -15.08 5.64
CA VAL A 242 -5.37 -16.54 5.86
C VAL A 242 -3.97 -17.04 5.52
N ASN A 243 -3.39 -16.63 4.38
CA ASN A 243 -2.02 -16.95 3.99
C ASN A 243 -0.98 -16.40 4.98
N PHE A 244 -1.33 -15.36 5.74
CA PHE A 244 -0.49 -14.80 6.79
C PHE A 244 -0.67 -15.54 8.13
N PHE A 245 -1.88 -15.62 8.70
CA PHE A 245 -2.08 -16.12 10.06
C PHE A 245 -2.10 -17.65 10.17
N TYR A 246 -2.53 -18.39 9.13
CA TYR A 246 -2.60 -19.84 9.23
C TYR A 246 -1.22 -20.50 9.36
N PRO A 247 -0.18 -20.07 8.63
CA PRO A 247 1.18 -20.53 8.89
C PRO A 247 1.64 -20.21 10.34
N LEU A 248 1.44 -18.99 10.87
CA LEU A 248 1.76 -18.68 12.27
C LEU A 248 1.09 -19.66 13.24
N LEU A 249 -0.20 -19.93 13.03
CA LEU A 249 -0.98 -20.87 13.84
C LEU A 249 -0.40 -22.29 13.78
N ARG A 250 -0.12 -22.78 12.56
CA ARG A 250 0.37 -24.15 12.32
C ARG A 250 1.73 -24.39 12.96
N TYR A 251 2.62 -23.40 12.92
CA TYR A 251 3.97 -23.48 13.49
C TYR A 251 4.04 -23.01 14.94
N ARG A 252 2.91 -22.63 15.56
CA ARG A 252 2.84 -22.09 16.93
C ARG A 252 3.74 -20.87 17.16
N GLU A 253 3.67 -19.94 16.21
CA GLU A 253 4.43 -18.68 16.18
C GLU A 253 3.52 -17.46 16.43
N LEU A 254 2.26 -17.66 16.80
CA LEU A 254 1.38 -16.56 17.22
C LEU A 254 1.88 -15.90 18.51
N ASP A 255 2.60 -16.64 19.37
CA ASP A 255 3.21 -16.08 20.59
C ASP A 255 4.30 -15.04 20.25
N THR A 256 5.04 -15.27 19.16
CA THR A 256 6.03 -14.31 18.62
C THR A 256 5.34 -13.03 18.15
N LEU A 257 4.17 -13.14 17.51
CA LEU A 257 3.34 -11.99 17.14
C LEU A 257 2.87 -11.22 18.38
N LEU A 258 2.34 -11.90 19.40
CA LEU A 258 1.91 -11.23 20.64
C LEU A 258 3.06 -10.50 21.33
N ALA A 259 4.23 -11.13 21.42
CA ALA A 259 5.43 -10.54 21.99
C ALA A 259 5.87 -9.29 21.23
N LEU A 260 5.84 -9.31 19.88
CA LEU A 260 6.10 -8.12 19.07
C LEU A 260 5.10 -7.01 19.37
N MET A 261 3.82 -7.34 19.54
CA MET A 261 2.79 -6.36 19.88
C MET A 261 2.82 -5.98 21.37
N GLY A 262 3.76 -6.48 22.17
CA GLY A 262 3.83 -6.24 23.62
C GLY A 262 2.59 -6.71 24.38
N ILE A 263 1.89 -7.72 23.88
CA ILE A 263 0.74 -8.32 24.56
C ILE A 263 1.27 -9.49 25.39
N GLU A 264 1.28 -9.31 26.71
CA GLU A 264 1.71 -10.32 27.67
C GLU A 264 0.53 -11.21 28.05
N ASP A 265 0.29 -12.25 27.25
CA ASP A 265 -0.74 -13.26 27.52
C ASP A 265 -0.37 -14.58 26.85
N GLU A 266 -1.07 -15.65 27.20
CA GLU A 266 -0.92 -16.97 26.61
C GLU A 266 -2.00 -17.25 25.56
N ILE A 267 -1.62 -18.00 24.53
CA ILE A 267 -2.53 -18.40 23.45
C ILE A 267 -3.15 -19.76 23.72
N VAL A 268 -4.47 -19.84 23.55
CA VAL A 268 -5.20 -21.10 23.52
C VAL A 268 -5.31 -21.59 22.08
N TYR A 269 -4.41 -22.50 21.68
CA TYR A 269 -4.35 -23.09 20.33
C TYR A 269 -5.48 -24.11 20.09
N ASP A 270 -6.73 -23.64 20.10
CA ASP A 270 -7.94 -24.46 19.90
C ASP A 270 -8.90 -23.76 18.92
N PRO A 271 -9.56 -24.49 18.00
CA PRO A 271 -10.51 -23.91 17.04
C PRO A 271 -11.70 -23.17 17.66
N ALA A 272 -12.04 -23.42 18.93
CA ALA A 272 -13.05 -22.64 19.63
C ALA A 272 -12.57 -21.24 20.04
N HIS A 273 -11.26 -21.02 20.09
CA HIS A 273 -10.65 -19.77 20.53
C HIS A 273 -9.99 -19.00 19.39
N ILE A 274 -9.71 -19.65 18.25
CA ILE A 274 -9.05 -19.03 17.10
C ILE A 274 -9.92 -19.25 15.86
N SER A 275 -10.24 -18.17 15.17
CA SER A 275 -11.14 -18.19 14.01
C SER A 275 -10.67 -17.22 12.94
N PHE A 276 -10.82 -17.62 11.69
CA PHE A 276 -10.66 -16.76 10.53
C PHE A 276 -12.05 -16.29 10.07
N SER A 277 -12.15 -15.05 9.61
CA SER A 277 -13.43 -14.45 9.18
C SER A 277 -14.51 -14.48 10.29
N LYS A 278 -14.13 -14.08 11.51
CA LYS A 278 -15.03 -14.02 12.67
C LYS A 278 -16.11 -12.98 12.42
N ILE A 279 -17.36 -13.44 12.38
CA ILE A 279 -18.53 -12.57 12.28
C ILE A 279 -18.83 -11.98 13.65
N SER A 280 -19.17 -10.69 13.70
CA SER A 280 -19.60 -10.00 14.91
C SER A 280 -20.84 -10.66 15.53
N GLU A 281 -20.77 -10.92 16.83
CA GLU A 281 -21.89 -11.38 17.65
C GLU A 281 -22.63 -10.20 18.32
N MET A 282 -22.02 -9.01 18.34
CA MET A 282 -22.61 -7.77 18.89
C MET A 282 -23.68 -7.19 17.95
N GLU A 283 -23.50 -7.36 16.63
CA GLU A 283 -24.47 -6.88 15.65
C GLU A 283 -25.68 -7.83 15.56
N GLN A 284 -26.84 -7.38 16.03
CA GLN A 284 -28.09 -8.16 16.03
C GLN A 284 -28.95 -7.99 14.76
N THR A 285 -28.35 -7.56 13.65
CA THR A 285 -29.04 -7.42 12.36
C THR A 285 -29.04 -8.73 11.57
N GLU A 286 -30.07 -8.94 10.72
CA GLU A 286 -30.09 -10.01 9.71
C GLU A 286 -29.16 -9.70 8.51
N GLY A 287 -28.77 -8.42 8.35
CA GLY A 287 -27.91 -7.96 7.27
C GLY A 287 -26.41 -8.29 7.43
N ARG A 288 -25.58 -7.71 6.56
CA ARG A 288 -24.13 -7.95 6.55
C ARG A 288 -23.44 -7.43 7.83
N LYS A 289 -23.10 -8.33 8.75
CA LYS A 289 -22.34 -8.03 9.98
C LYS A 289 -20.86 -7.76 9.73
N THR A 290 -20.16 -7.21 10.73
CA THR A 290 -18.71 -6.99 10.69
C THR A 290 -18.02 -8.34 10.70
N CYS A 291 -16.96 -8.44 9.91
CA CYS A 291 -16.19 -9.66 9.76
C CYS A 291 -14.72 -9.29 10.00
N PHE A 292 -14.11 -9.90 10.99
CA PHE A 292 -12.70 -9.77 11.31
C PHE A 292 -11.92 -10.86 10.57
N ASP A 293 -10.90 -10.47 9.82
CA ASP A 293 -10.15 -11.41 8.97
C ASP A 293 -9.46 -12.50 9.81
N PHE A 294 -9.03 -12.15 11.02
CA PHE A 294 -8.54 -13.07 12.04
C PHE A 294 -9.02 -12.63 13.42
N HIS A 295 -9.26 -13.61 14.28
CA HIS A 295 -9.66 -13.40 15.67
C HIS A 295 -9.05 -14.49 16.56
N MET A 296 -8.59 -14.10 17.74
CA MET A 296 -8.25 -15.06 18.79
C MET A 296 -8.62 -14.58 20.19
N LYS A 297 -9.04 -15.51 21.03
CA LYS A 297 -9.24 -15.32 22.47
C LYS A 297 -8.04 -15.85 23.24
N LEU A 298 -7.49 -15.00 24.09
CA LEU A 298 -6.33 -15.27 24.93
C LEU A 298 -6.75 -15.97 26.22
N LYS A 299 -5.78 -16.53 26.95
CA LYS A 299 -6.03 -17.28 28.19
C LYS A 299 -6.64 -16.41 29.29
N SER A 300 -6.28 -15.13 29.37
CA SER A 300 -6.90 -14.18 30.31
C SER A 300 -8.39 -13.92 30.03
N GLY A 301 -8.88 -14.30 28.84
CA GLY A 301 -10.21 -13.96 28.34
C GLY A 301 -10.22 -12.77 27.39
N LYS A 302 -9.13 -12.02 27.28
CA LYS A 302 -9.00 -10.91 26.32
C LYS A 302 -9.09 -11.40 24.88
N GLU A 303 -9.57 -10.55 23.98
CA GLU A 303 -9.74 -10.87 22.57
C GLU A 303 -8.85 -10.01 21.67
N LEU A 304 -8.24 -10.60 20.65
CA LEU A 304 -7.56 -9.90 19.58
C LEU A 304 -8.38 -10.02 18.29
N TYR A 305 -8.89 -8.89 17.84
CA TYR A 305 -9.55 -8.72 16.55
C TYR A 305 -8.56 -8.18 15.54
N VAL A 306 -8.55 -8.73 14.32
CA VAL A 306 -7.69 -8.25 13.24
C VAL A 306 -8.51 -7.93 12.01
N ILE A 307 -8.27 -6.74 11.44
CA ILE A 307 -8.76 -6.37 10.11
C ILE A 307 -7.59 -6.14 9.16
N ALA A 308 -7.64 -6.80 8.01
CA ALA A 308 -6.66 -6.71 6.95
C ALA A 308 -7.20 -5.83 5.82
N LYS A 309 -6.51 -4.73 5.53
CA LYS A 309 -6.82 -3.82 4.43
C LYS A 309 -5.65 -3.81 3.46
N TYR A 310 -5.82 -4.46 2.31
CA TYR A 310 -4.78 -4.57 1.30
C TYR A 310 -4.97 -3.52 0.20
N THR A 311 -5.54 -3.86 -0.95
CA THR A 311 -5.80 -2.89 -2.03
C THR A 311 -7.13 -2.16 -1.91
N GLN A 312 -7.93 -2.46 -0.90
CA GLN A 312 -9.17 -1.73 -0.67
C GLN A 312 -8.84 -0.25 -0.45
N GLY A 313 -9.49 0.65 -1.18
CA GLY A 313 -9.52 2.05 -0.80
C GLY A 313 -10.36 2.24 0.47
N CYS A 314 -10.39 3.47 0.98
CA CYS A 314 -11.44 3.90 1.90
C CYS A 314 -12.75 3.88 1.11
N TYR A 315 -13.48 2.76 1.13
CA TYR A 315 -14.82 2.72 0.57
C TYR A 315 -15.66 3.82 1.23
N GLY A 316 -16.38 4.55 0.37
CA GLY A 316 -16.91 5.88 0.63
C GLY A 316 -17.94 5.98 1.75
N ARG A 317 -18.38 7.21 1.97
CA ARG A 317 -19.45 7.55 2.92
C ARG A 317 -20.66 6.67 2.63
N ALA A 318 -21.17 6.04 3.67
CA ALA A 318 -22.49 5.43 3.64
C ALA A 318 -23.53 6.55 3.48
N ARG A 319 -24.31 6.53 2.40
CA ARG A 319 -25.30 7.59 2.09
C ARG A 319 -26.68 7.05 1.72
N ASP A 320 -26.82 5.75 1.56
CA ASP A 320 -28.08 5.13 1.14
C ASP A 320 -28.94 4.80 2.37
N GLU A 321 -30.26 4.75 2.19
CA GLU A 321 -31.25 4.52 3.26
C GLU A 321 -30.95 3.26 4.08
N GLU A 322 -30.46 2.19 3.45
CA GLU A 322 -30.05 0.94 4.10
C GLU A 322 -28.96 1.15 5.18
N TYR A 323 -28.05 2.10 4.96
CA TYR A 323 -27.01 2.38 5.95
C TYR A 323 -27.52 3.22 7.12
N LEU A 324 -28.53 4.07 6.89
CA LEU A 324 -29.18 4.86 7.93
C LEU A 324 -29.97 3.95 8.85
N GLU A 325 -30.80 3.07 8.29
CA GLU A 325 -31.55 2.07 9.04
C GLU A 325 -30.59 1.19 9.87
N LYS A 326 -29.52 0.69 9.24
CA LYS A 326 -28.51 -0.09 9.95
C LYS A 326 -27.78 0.71 11.04
N TYR A 327 -27.52 2.00 10.83
CA TYR A 327 -26.95 2.85 11.88
C TYR A 327 -27.90 2.93 13.07
N GLU A 328 -29.16 3.28 12.84
CA GLU A 328 -30.15 3.46 13.91
C GLU A 328 -30.40 2.17 14.68
N GLU A 329 -30.58 1.04 14.00
CA GLU A 329 -30.95 -0.23 14.63
C GLU A 329 -29.78 -0.95 15.27
N THR A 330 -28.59 -0.86 14.68
CA THR A 330 -27.44 -1.68 15.09
C THR A 330 -26.33 -0.86 15.74
N TYR A 331 -25.89 0.22 15.10
CA TYR A 331 -24.66 0.89 15.53
C TYR A 331 -24.89 1.99 16.56
N ARG A 332 -26.02 2.70 16.51
CA ARG A 332 -26.35 3.76 17.49
C ARG A 332 -26.38 3.21 18.92
N PRO A 333 -27.04 2.08 19.23
CA PRO A 333 -27.01 1.52 20.58
C PRO A 333 -25.60 1.10 21.03
N LEU A 334 -24.79 0.55 20.11
CA LEU A 334 -23.41 0.14 20.41
C LEU A 334 -22.50 1.35 20.66
N LEU A 335 -22.70 2.45 19.93
CA LEU A 335 -21.96 3.70 20.12
C LEU A 335 -22.32 4.39 21.42
N GLU A 336 -23.61 4.44 21.76
CA GLU A 336 -24.10 5.01 23.02
C GLU A 336 -23.45 4.31 24.22
N GLN A 337 -23.29 2.98 24.15
CA GLN A 337 -22.65 2.15 25.19
C GLN A 337 -21.11 2.18 25.15
N SER A 338 -20.51 2.63 24.06
CA SER A 338 -19.05 2.64 23.93
C SER A 338 -18.42 3.73 24.81
N GLU A 339 -17.62 3.31 25.78
CA GLU A 339 -16.75 4.19 26.58
C GLU A 339 -15.47 4.60 25.83
N ILE A 340 -15.16 3.93 24.72
CA ILE A 340 -13.87 4.07 24.01
C ILE A 340 -13.87 5.17 22.96
N ILE A 341 -14.98 5.34 22.26
CA ILE A 341 -15.17 6.36 21.23
C ILE A 341 -15.51 7.70 21.88
N ARG A 342 -14.88 8.79 21.42
CA ARG A 342 -15.17 10.16 21.87
C ARG A 342 -16.58 10.60 21.48
N GLU A 343 -17.18 11.44 22.30
CA GLU A 343 -18.60 11.80 22.19
C GLU A 343 -18.91 12.53 20.87
N GLU A 344 -18.01 13.40 20.42
CA GLU A 344 -18.10 14.12 19.15
C GLU A 344 -18.15 13.19 17.91
N HIS A 345 -17.67 11.95 18.06
CA HIS A 345 -17.63 10.95 16.99
C HIS A 345 -18.77 9.92 17.04
N LYS A 346 -19.69 10.03 18.01
CA LYS A 346 -20.86 9.13 18.14
C LYS A 346 -22.06 9.54 17.29
N SER A 347 -22.06 10.75 16.72
CA SER A 347 -23.14 11.22 15.83
C SER A 347 -23.24 10.39 14.56
N GLU A 348 -24.46 10.29 14.00
CA GLU A 348 -24.74 9.61 12.72
C GLU A 348 -23.78 10.07 11.62
N LYS A 349 -23.66 11.38 11.44
CA LYS A 349 -22.79 11.98 10.43
C LYS A 349 -21.34 11.52 10.59
N ALA A 350 -20.79 11.63 11.81
CA ALA A 350 -19.41 11.23 12.08
C ALA A 350 -19.19 9.73 11.87
N PHE A 351 -20.18 8.91 12.24
CA PHE A 351 -20.16 7.47 12.03
C PHE A 351 -20.17 7.12 10.54
N LEU A 352 -21.11 7.65 9.76
CA LEU A 352 -21.25 7.33 8.32
C LEU A 352 -20.07 7.83 7.49
N GLU A 353 -19.45 8.94 7.88
CA GLU A 353 -18.21 9.44 7.27
C GLU A 353 -17.01 8.50 7.47
N ASN A 354 -17.04 7.67 8.52
CA ASN A 354 -16.00 6.72 8.88
C ASN A 354 -16.49 5.27 8.99
N TYR A 355 -17.62 4.95 8.32
CA TYR A 355 -18.41 3.73 8.51
C TYR A 355 -17.57 2.44 8.58
N SER A 356 -16.65 2.27 7.63
CA SER A 356 -15.86 1.03 7.51
C SER A 356 -14.91 0.78 8.69
N PHE A 357 -14.41 1.84 9.33
CA PHE A 357 -13.57 1.76 10.52
C PHE A 357 -14.44 1.73 11.77
N MET A 358 -15.42 2.62 11.88
CA MET A 358 -16.29 2.73 13.05
C MET A 358 -16.99 1.42 13.39
N ARG A 359 -17.47 0.67 12.40
CA ARG A 359 -18.05 -0.66 12.62
C ARG A 359 -17.10 -1.67 13.29
N SER A 360 -15.78 -1.47 13.15
CA SER A 360 -14.77 -2.29 13.81
C SER A 360 -14.42 -1.71 15.18
N LEU A 361 -14.30 -0.38 15.29
CA LEU A 361 -13.98 0.31 16.54
C LEU A 361 -15.02 0.09 17.65
N VAL A 362 -16.31 -0.05 17.31
CA VAL A 362 -17.36 -0.34 18.31
C VAL A 362 -17.19 -1.69 19.03
N HIS A 363 -16.28 -2.55 18.58
CA HIS A 363 -15.95 -3.82 19.24
C HIS A 363 -14.76 -3.71 20.20
N LEU A 364 -14.11 -2.55 20.26
CA LEU A 364 -13.07 -2.31 21.25
C LEU A 364 -13.70 -2.24 22.65
N SER A 365 -13.01 -2.83 23.61
CA SER A 365 -13.32 -2.77 25.05
C SER A 365 -12.00 -2.80 25.84
N PRO A 366 -12.02 -2.58 27.17
CA PRO A 366 -10.83 -2.78 28.02
C PRO A 366 -10.24 -4.20 27.95
N ASP A 367 -11.04 -5.17 27.49
CA ASP A 367 -10.66 -6.58 27.37
C ASP A 367 -10.44 -7.02 25.91
N SER A 368 -10.31 -6.08 24.97
CA SER A 368 -10.03 -6.43 23.57
C SER A 368 -8.94 -5.56 22.95
N TYR A 369 -8.34 -6.08 21.89
CA TYR A 369 -7.40 -5.39 21.02
C TYR A 369 -7.95 -5.40 19.59
N LEU A 370 -7.77 -4.31 18.85
CA LEU A 370 -8.04 -4.24 17.42
C LEU A 370 -6.75 -3.93 16.68
N MET A 371 -6.26 -4.90 15.92
CA MET A 371 -5.13 -4.74 15.01
C MET A 371 -5.63 -4.43 13.60
N VAL A 372 -5.14 -3.32 13.05
CA VAL A 372 -5.43 -2.90 11.68
C VAL A 372 -4.16 -3.06 10.87
N LEU A 373 -4.15 -4.08 10.01
CA LEU A 373 -3.03 -4.35 9.11
C LEU A 373 -3.25 -3.66 7.76
N TYR A 374 -2.27 -2.90 7.31
CA TYR A 374 -2.28 -2.26 6.00
C TYR A 374 -0.88 -2.11 5.39
N PRO A 375 -0.75 -2.09 4.06
CA PRO A 375 0.50 -1.78 3.37
C PRO A 375 1.00 -0.37 3.66
N ARG A 376 2.33 -0.19 3.74
CA ARG A 376 2.98 1.12 3.86
C ARG A 376 2.48 2.10 2.81
N GLU A 377 2.38 1.61 1.58
CA GLU A 377 1.94 2.35 0.41
C GLU A 377 0.41 2.43 0.27
N ASN A 378 -0.41 2.05 1.26
CA ASN A 378 -1.84 2.37 1.19
C ASN A 378 -2.16 3.61 2.04
N TRP A 379 -1.65 4.78 1.62
CA TRP A 379 -1.78 6.06 2.33
C TRP A 379 -3.22 6.43 2.70
N LYS A 380 -4.21 6.07 1.86
CA LYS A 380 -5.62 6.35 2.14
C LYS A 380 -6.10 5.57 3.38
N VAL A 381 -5.85 4.26 3.40
CA VAL A 381 -6.21 3.41 4.54
C VAL A 381 -5.38 3.78 5.77
N ARG A 382 -4.07 3.95 5.60
CA ARG A 382 -3.13 4.35 6.64
C ARG A 382 -3.54 5.65 7.32
N SER A 383 -3.82 6.70 6.55
CA SER A 383 -4.29 7.97 7.09
C SER A 383 -5.59 7.80 7.88
N LYS A 384 -6.54 6.98 7.42
CA LYS A 384 -7.80 6.75 8.16
C LYS A 384 -7.58 5.94 9.44
N ALA A 385 -6.69 4.96 9.41
CA ALA A 385 -6.34 4.18 10.58
C ALA A 385 -5.69 5.06 11.66
N LEU A 386 -4.80 5.97 11.27
CA LEU A 386 -4.14 6.91 12.18
C LEU A 386 -5.09 8.01 12.67
N THR A 387 -5.97 8.54 11.82
CA THR A 387 -7.03 9.48 12.24
C THR A 387 -7.96 8.83 13.28
N ALA A 388 -8.29 7.54 13.14
CA ALA A 388 -9.08 6.85 14.15
C ALA A 388 -8.38 6.84 15.51
N GLU A 389 -7.08 6.55 15.56
CA GLU A 389 -6.30 6.62 16.79
C GLU A 389 -6.28 8.03 17.37
N GLU A 390 -6.00 9.06 16.56
CA GLU A 390 -5.75 10.43 17.04
C GLU A 390 -7.02 11.21 17.42
N GLU A 391 -8.09 11.04 16.64
CA GLU A 391 -9.29 11.86 16.71
C GLU A 391 -10.48 11.10 17.31
N ILE A 392 -10.66 9.82 16.98
CA ILE A 392 -11.88 9.07 17.32
C ILE A 392 -11.80 8.41 18.71
N LEU A 393 -10.64 7.84 19.05
CA LEU A 393 -10.46 7.11 20.30
C LEU A 393 -10.12 8.05 21.47
N ARG A 394 -10.66 7.76 22.66
CA ARG A 394 -10.19 8.38 23.91
C ARG A 394 -8.78 7.92 24.24
N GLU A 395 -8.01 8.78 24.91
CA GLU A 395 -6.57 8.60 25.12
C GLU A 395 -6.26 7.30 25.89
N GLU A 396 -7.05 7.02 26.92
CA GLU A 396 -6.91 5.86 27.79
C GLU A 396 -7.08 4.51 27.08
N PHE A 397 -7.70 4.49 25.89
CA PHE A 397 -7.95 3.26 25.13
C PHE A 397 -7.08 3.11 23.89
N LYS A 398 -6.19 4.07 23.58
CA LYS A 398 -5.35 4.00 22.38
C LYS A 398 -4.43 2.78 22.37
N GLU A 399 -4.04 2.24 23.53
CA GLU A 399 -3.21 1.03 23.60
C GLU A 399 -3.93 -0.27 23.22
N HIS A 400 -5.25 -0.22 23.09
CA HIS A 400 -6.08 -1.31 22.58
C HIS A 400 -6.19 -1.29 21.05
N TYR A 401 -5.78 -0.21 20.40
CA TYR A 401 -5.82 -0.06 18.95
C TYR A 401 -4.40 -0.12 18.37
N LEU A 402 -4.17 -1.05 17.45
CA LEU A 402 -2.85 -1.36 16.91
C LEU A 402 -2.82 -1.09 15.40
N PRO A 403 -2.54 0.15 14.96
CA PRO A 403 -2.32 0.47 13.55
C PRO A 403 -0.93 -0.03 13.13
N VAL A 404 -0.87 -0.99 12.21
CA VAL A 404 0.36 -1.73 11.90
C VAL A 404 0.62 -1.75 10.39
N VAL A 405 1.82 -1.31 10.02
CA VAL A 405 2.36 -1.47 8.66
C VAL A 405 2.75 -2.93 8.46
N TRP A 406 2.11 -3.59 7.50
CA TRP A 406 2.18 -5.05 7.36
C TRP A 406 3.57 -5.53 6.92
N GLU A 407 4.25 -4.78 6.06
CA GLU A 407 5.61 -5.06 5.61
C GLU A 407 6.58 -5.12 6.80
N GLU A 408 6.49 -4.14 7.69
CA GLU A 408 7.34 -4.05 8.89
C GLU A 408 7.05 -5.19 9.85
N LEU A 409 5.76 -5.51 10.07
CA LEU A 409 5.40 -6.66 10.90
C LEU A 409 6.02 -7.95 10.37
N VAL A 410 5.98 -8.17 9.05
CA VAL A 410 6.59 -9.35 8.43
C VAL A 410 8.10 -9.37 8.64
N GLU A 411 8.79 -8.25 8.46
CA GLU A 411 10.24 -8.15 8.67
C GLU A 411 10.62 -8.49 10.11
N HIS A 412 9.97 -7.88 11.09
CA HIS A 412 10.21 -8.16 12.50
C HIS A 412 9.86 -9.61 12.88
N LEU A 413 8.80 -10.17 12.29
CA LEU A 413 8.45 -11.58 12.49
C LEU A 413 9.55 -12.51 11.97
N ILE A 414 10.05 -12.29 10.75
CA ILE A 414 11.14 -13.08 10.16
C ILE A 414 12.38 -13.08 11.06
N GLU A 415 12.71 -11.93 11.66
CA GLU A 415 13.87 -11.81 12.57
C GLU A 415 13.68 -12.51 13.93
N LYS A 416 12.44 -12.66 14.40
CA LYS A 416 12.13 -13.18 15.74
C LYS A 416 11.55 -14.59 15.76
N MET A 417 11.11 -15.10 14.61
CA MET A 417 10.58 -16.45 14.47
C MET A 417 11.60 -17.51 14.89
N LYS A 418 11.11 -18.57 15.52
CA LYS A 418 11.92 -19.74 15.86
C LYS A 418 12.02 -20.69 14.68
N SER A 419 10.98 -20.76 13.85
CA SER A 419 10.92 -21.61 12.66
C SER A 419 11.60 -20.96 11.44
N ASN A 420 12.76 -21.49 11.06
CA ASN A 420 13.47 -21.10 9.82
C ASN A 420 12.65 -21.36 8.55
N ASP A 421 11.85 -22.43 8.53
CA ASP A 421 11.01 -22.75 7.38
C ASP A 421 9.89 -21.71 7.20
N LEU A 422 9.30 -21.28 8.31
CA LEU A 422 8.28 -20.24 8.29
C LEU A 422 8.87 -18.87 7.94
N ALA A 423 10.03 -18.53 8.48
CA ALA A 423 10.74 -17.31 8.13
C ALA A 423 11.04 -17.27 6.62
N ARG A 424 11.52 -18.38 6.03
CA ARG A 424 11.72 -18.51 4.57
C ARG A 424 10.41 -18.39 3.79
N PHE A 425 9.32 -18.96 4.29
CA PHE A 425 8.00 -18.81 3.67
C PHE A 425 7.58 -17.34 3.56
N TYR A 426 7.72 -16.56 4.64
CA TYR A 426 7.39 -15.14 4.58
C TYR A 426 8.35 -14.35 3.69
N GLU A 427 9.65 -14.62 3.81
CA GLU A 427 10.67 -13.88 3.07
C GLU A 427 10.62 -14.12 1.56
N SER A 428 10.30 -15.33 1.13
CA SER A 428 10.17 -15.68 -0.28
C SER A 428 8.72 -15.54 -0.73
N TRP A 429 7.88 -16.53 -0.45
CA TRP A 429 6.55 -16.64 -1.04
C TRP A 429 5.60 -15.49 -0.66
N PHE A 430 5.52 -15.11 0.62
CA PHE A 430 4.57 -14.10 1.05
C PHE A 430 4.95 -12.70 0.54
N LYS A 431 6.21 -12.28 0.74
CA LYS A 431 6.71 -10.99 0.22
C LYS A 431 6.68 -10.95 -1.30
N ASP A 432 7.11 -12.00 -1.99
CA ASP A 432 7.07 -12.05 -3.47
C ASP A 432 5.67 -11.87 -4.01
N LYS A 433 4.66 -12.43 -3.34
CA LYS A 433 3.28 -12.31 -3.79
C LYS A 433 2.67 -10.96 -3.44
N TYR A 434 2.90 -10.44 -2.23
CA TYR A 434 2.09 -9.33 -1.71
C TYR A 434 2.82 -7.98 -1.63
N PHE A 435 4.16 -7.96 -1.56
CA PHE A 435 4.91 -6.73 -1.24
C PHE A 435 6.04 -6.40 -2.23
N ARG A 436 6.43 -7.30 -3.14
CA ARG A 436 7.48 -7.05 -4.15
C ARG A 436 6.89 -6.77 -5.53
N TYR A 437 6.12 -5.69 -5.64
CA TYR A 437 5.43 -5.26 -6.86
C TYR A 437 6.20 -4.24 -7.72
#